data_AF-A0A1V9UK04-F1
#
_entry.id   AF-A0A1V9UK04-F1
#
_cell.length_a   1.000
_cell.length_b   1.000
_cell.length_c   1.000
_cell.angle_alpha   90.00
_cell.angle_beta   90.00
_cell.angle_gamma   90.00
#
_symmetry.space_group_name_H-M   'P 1'
#
loop_
_entity.id
_entity.type
_entity.pdbx_description
1 polymer ?
#
loop_
_entity_poly.entity_id
_entity_poly.type
_entity_poly.pdbx_seq_one_letter_code
_entity_poly.pdbx_strand_id
1 'polypeptide(L)'
;MSAEIYFKDSFHDLKTKFQGLTNEIHLVSKATMAGETCLLTACNIRHDEKLFFKDPELGTIDPLDYGTRNAAGVMIGFTREGIRQSAVFINDQLLEEKHDGLEWMWRYNSLHHELMHALDLSKQKNFNVTTMTIDLVAAEAFADTKTIKHLHSSKNAYHNFALWQYAKNVVSVRNHGPIRSKIFDNITKTVGAKNLEYWASDKYYEDVLKRLD
;
A
#
# COMPACT_ATOMS: atom_id res chain seq x y z
N MET A 1 1.18 -26.23 -0.93
CA MET A 1 1.34 -25.15 0.07
C MET A 1 0.09 -24.29 0.01
N SER A 2 -0.56 -23.98 1.14
CA SER A 2 -1.78 -23.17 1.15
C SER A 2 -1.50 -21.69 0.82
N ALA A 3 -2.51 -20.98 0.31
CA ALA A 3 -2.43 -19.54 0.07
C ALA A 3 -2.04 -18.76 1.34
N GLU A 4 -2.58 -19.17 2.49
CA GLU A 4 -2.28 -18.58 3.78
C GLU A 4 -0.78 -18.64 4.10
N ILE A 5 -0.19 -19.85 4.04
CA ILE A 5 1.24 -20.05 4.30
C ILE A 5 2.07 -19.22 3.31
N TYR A 6 1.73 -19.29 2.02
CA TYR A 6 2.47 -18.57 0.99
C TYR A 6 2.52 -17.06 1.22
N PHE A 7 1.37 -16.43 1.47
CA PHE A 7 1.31 -14.97 1.62
C PHE A 7 1.85 -14.52 2.98
N LYS A 8 1.72 -15.33 4.03
CA LYS A 8 2.35 -15.06 5.32
C LYS A 8 3.87 -15.09 5.22
N ASP A 9 4.44 -16.12 4.58
CA ASP A 9 5.89 -16.22 4.36
C ASP A 9 6.37 -15.06 3.47
N SER A 10 5.64 -14.77 2.38
CA SER A 10 5.95 -13.65 1.49
C SER A 10 5.89 -12.28 2.20
N PHE A 11 4.98 -12.10 3.16
CA PHE A 11 4.89 -10.90 3.98
C PHE A 11 6.13 -10.74 4.87
N HIS A 12 6.58 -11.82 5.53
CA HIS A 12 7.80 -11.82 6.32
C HIS A 12 9.06 -11.60 5.48
N ASP A 13 9.10 -12.17 4.27
CA ASP A 13 10.17 -11.93 3.31
C ASP A 13 10.25 -10.46 2.88
N LEU A 14 9.10 -9.80 2.64
CA LEU A 14 9.07 -8.36 2.36
C LEU A 14 9.60 -7.55 3.54
N LYS A 15 9.19 -7.87 4.78
CA LYS A 15 9.71 -7.20 5.98
C LYS A 15 11.23 -7.29 6.04
N THR A 16 11.78 -8.50 5.82
CA THR A 16 13.22 -8.74 5.84
C THR A 16 13.94 -8.00 4.71
N LYS A 17 13.41 -8.06 3.49
CA LYS A 17 13.99 -7.40 2.31
C LYS A 17 14.07 -5.88 2.46
N PHE A 18 13.09 -5.27 3.13
CA PHE A 18 12.97 -3.82 3.30
C PHE A 18 13.41 -3.30 4.68
N GLN A 19 14.05 -4.13 5.52
CA GLN A 19 14.58 -3.71 6.83
C GLN A 19 15.52 -2.49 6.73
N GLY A 20 16.29 -2.39 5.64
CA GLY A 20 17.18 -1.24 5.40
C GLY A 20 16.44 0.06 5.07
N LEU A 21 15.16 -0.02 4.73
CA LEU A 21 14.28 1.13 4.48
C LEU A 21 13.51 1.53 5.73
N THR A 22 12.92 0.55 6.42
CA THR A 22 12.27 0.74 7.71
C THR A 22 12.28 -0.57 8.51
N ASN A 23 12.54 -0.45 9.81
CA ASN A 23 12.41 -1.55 10.78
C ASN A 23 11.06 -1.52 11.53
N GLU A 24 10.23 -0.51 11.26
CA GLU A 24 8.99 -0.25 12.00
C GLU A 24 7.78 -0.72 11.17
N ILE A 25 7.61 -2.04 11.05
CA ILE A 25 6.49 -2.64 10.31
C ILE A 25 5.59 -3.41 11.28
N HIS A 26 4.37 -2.93 11.45
CA HIS A 26 3.44 -3.36 12.50
C HIS A 26 2.10 -3.83 11.91
N LEU A 27 1.59 -4.95 12.41
CA LEU A 27 0.18 -5.32 12.23
C LEU A 27 -0.61 -4.65 13.36
N VAL A 28 -1.70 -3.96 13.02
CA VAL A 28 -2.51 -3.23 14.00
C VAL A 28 -3.99 -3.52 13.80
N SER A 29 -4.75 -3.54 14.90
CA SER A 29 -6.19 -3.79 14.83
C SER A 29 -6.93 -2.71 14.05
N LYS A 30 -8.05 -3.07 13.41
CA LYS A 30 -8.97 -2.10 12.78
C LYS A 30 -9.35 -0.98 13.74
N ALA A 31 -9.59 -1.30 15.02
CA ALA A 31 -9.90 -0.31 16.06
C ALA A 31 -8.73 0.64 16.35
N THR A 32 -7.50 0.12 16.41
CA THR A 32 -6.29 0.93 16.57
C THR A 32 -6.05 1.83 15.35
N MET A 33 -6.29 1.33 14.15
CA MET A 33 -6.11 2.09 12.90
C MET A 33 -7.14 3.21 12.73
N ALA A 34 -8.39 2.97 13.15
CA ALA A 34 -9.47 3.96 13.09
C ALA A 34 -9.51 4.91 14.31
N GLY A 35 -8.76 4.60 15.37
CA GLY A 35 -8.77 5.34 16.62
C GLY A 35 -8.12 6.73 16.52
N GLU A 36 -8.37 7.54 17.54
CA GLU A 36 -7.82 8.91 17.64
C GLU A 36 -6.35 8.92 18.12
N THR A 37 -5.86 7.79 18.64
CA THR A 37 -4.49 7.67 19.13
C THR A 37 -3.50 7.56 17.97
N CYS A 38 -2.41 8.34 18.02
CA CYS A 38 -1.33 8.24 17.04
C CYS A 38 -0.75 6.82 16.98
N LEU A 39 -0.69 6.22 15.79
CA LEU A 39 -0.17 4.85 15.58
C LEU A 39 1.27 4.66 16.05
N LEU A 40 2.13 5.69 15.93
CA LEU A 40 3.50 5.65 16.45
C LEU A 40 3.47 5.44 17.97
N THR A 41 2.62 6.17 18.69
CA THR A 41 2.44 6.04 20.14
C THR A 41 1.81 4.70 20.51
N ALA A 42 0.75 4.29 19.80
CA ALA A 42 0.06 3.03 20.05
C ALA A 42 1.00 1.81 19.92
N CYS A 43 1.99 1.88 19.03
CA CYS A 43 2.99 0.83 18.82
C CYS A 43 4.31 1.07 19.58
N ASN A 44 4.34 2.01 20.53
CA ASN A 44 5.53 2.37 21.34
C ASN A 44 6.78 2.73 20.50
N ILE A 45 6.59 3.33 19.34
CA ILE A 45 7.68 3.78 18.47
C ILE A 45 8.21 5.10 19.00
N ARG A 46 9.47 5.12 19.44
CA ARG A 46 10.15 6.35 19.87
C ARG A 46 10.31 7.29 18.67
N HIS A 47 9.85 8.53 18.82
CA HIS A 47 9.97 9.58 17.82
C HIS A 47 10.02 10.95 18.51
N ASP A 48 10.62 11.93 17.86
CA ASP A 48 10.64 13.33 18.29
C ASP A 48 9.45 14.07 17.69
N GLU A 49 9.22 13.89 16.38
CA GLU A 49 8.15 14.55 15.64
C GLU A 49 7.57 13.62 14.55
N LYS A 50 6.25 13.70 14.35
CA LYS A 50 5.59 13.08 13.20
C LYS A 50 5.60 14.05 12.01
N LEU A 51 5.94 13.54 10.83
CA LEU A 51 5.92 14.35 9.60
C LEU A 51 4.49 14.46 9.06
N PHE A 52 4.07 15.68 8.76
CA PHE A 52 2.76 15.98 8.18
C PHE A 52 2.94 16.67 6.84
N PHE A 53 2.44 16.06 5.76
CA PHE A 53 2.53 16.61 4.42
C PHE A 53 1.21 17.20 3.96
N LYS A 54 1.28 18.29 3.20
CA LYS A 54 0.12 18.91 2.54
C LYS A 54 0.27 18.82 1.02
N ASP A 55 -0.83 18.60 0.32
CA ASP A 55 -0.85 18.72 -1.14
C ASP A 55 -1.25 20.15 -1.54
N PRO A 56 -0.36 20.94 -2.18
CA PRO A 56 -0.66 22.33 -2.53
C PRO A 56 -1.74 22.49 -3.60
N GLU A 57 -1.92 21.49 -4.48
CA GLU A 57 -2.87 21.56 -5.60
C GLU A 57 -4.29 21.15 -5.20
N LEU A 58 -4.41 20.35 -4.14
CA LEU A 58 -5.68 19.78 -3.69
C LEU A 58 -6.30 20.54 -2.50
N GLY A 59 -5.63 21.58 -1.99
CA GLY A 59 -6.08 22.33 -0.81
C GLY A 59 -6.01 21.49 0.48
N THR A 60 -6.84 21.79 1.49
CA THR A 60 -6.95 20.90 2.66
C THR A 60 -7.63 19.60 2.22
N ILE A 61 -6.83 18.59 1.94
CA ILE A 61 -7.30 17.20 1.99
C ILE A 61 -7.49 16.92 3.47
N ASP A 62 -8.73 16.89 3.95
CA ASP A 62 -8.99 16.44 5.32
C ASP A 62 -8.44 15.00 5.44
N PRO A 63 -7.40 14.76 6.25
CA PRO A 63 -6.84 13.42 6.42
C PRO A 63 -7.89 12.42 6.96
N LEU A 64 -8.99 12.91 7.54
CA LEU A 64 -10.15 12.11 7.92
C LEU A 64 -11.01 11.69 6.72
N ASP A 65 -11.11 12.51 5.65
CA ASP A 65 -11.82 12.18 4.41
C ASP A 65 -10.97 11.37 3.42
N TYR A 66 -9.64 11.54 3.41
CA TYR A 66 -8.73 10.64 2.69
C TYR A 66 -8.35 9.38 3.50
N GLY A 67 -8.97 9.20 4.67
CA GLY A 67 -9.50 7.90 5.11
C GLY A 67 -8.51 6.93 5.75
N THR A 68 -7.94 7.26 6.91
CA THR A 68 -7.32 6.22 7.78
C THR A 68 -8.35 5.25 8.36
N ARG A 69 -9.62 5.67 8.50
CA ARG A 69 -10.68 4.88 9.18
C ARG A 69 -10.97 3.52 8.55
N ASN A 70 -10.61 3.30 7.28
CA ASN A 70 -10.71 2.01 6.60
C ASN A 70 -9.50 1.70 5.70
N ALA A 71 -8.35 2.33 5.96
CA ALA A 71 -7.16 2.10 5.17
C ALA A 71 -6.68 0.65 5.38
N ALA A 72 -6.17 0.04 4.30
CA ALA A 72 -5.61 -1.30 4.40
C ALA A 72 -4.19 -1.30 4.98
N GLY A 73 -3.50 -0.19 4.81
CA GLY A 73 -2.25 0.15 5.46
C GLY A 73 -2.04 1.66 5.49
N VAL A 74 -1.04 2.09 6.23
CA VAL A 74 -0.58 3.48 6.25
C VAL A 74 0.91 3.55 6.53
N MET A 75 1.60 4.37 5.76
CA MET A 75 2.97 4.80 6.03
C MET A 75 2.97 6.15 6.77
N ILE A 76 3.70 6.22 7.88
CA ILE A 76 3.92 7.46 8.63
C ILE A 76 5.40 7.80 8.65
N GLY A 77 5.76 8.99 8.16
CA GLY A 77 7.07 9.58 8.35
C GLY A 77 7.23 10.19 9.74
N PHE A 78 8.42 10.10 10.33
CA PHE A 78 8.74 10.70 11.63
C PHE A 78 10.23 11.02 11.74
N THR A 79 10.62 11.77 12.76
CA THR A 79 12.02 11.99 13.15
C THR A 79 12.34 11.26 14.45
N ARG A 80 13.56 10.74 14.57
CA ARG A 80 14.11 10.19 15.81
C ARG A 80 15.57 10.60 15.92
N GLU A 81 15.91 11.32 16.97
CA GLU A 81 17.23 11.90 17.20
C GLU A 81 17.67 12.77 16.00
N GLY A 82 16.72 13.54 15.46
CA GLY A 82 16.93 14.39 14.27
C GLY A 82 17.05 13.63 12.94
N ILE A 83 16.98 12.29 12.94
CA ILE A 83 17.06 11.46 11.73
C ILE A 83 15.64 11.14 11.24
N ARG A 84 15.38 11.37 9.95
CA ARG A 84 14.10 11.00 9.32
C ARG A 84 13.98 9.48 9.16
N GLN A 85 12.81 8.97 9.50
CA GLN A 85 12.44 7.56 9.41
C GLN A 85 10.98 7.43 8.95
N SER A 86 10.55 6.20 8.72
CA SER A 86 9.15 5.87 8.42
C SER A 86 8.73 4.61 9.17
N ALA A 87 7.45 4.51 9.46
CA ALA A 87 6.81 3.31 9.99
C ALA A 87 5.65 2.91 9.09
N VAL A 88 5.44 1.62 8.92
CA VAL A 88 4.36 1.04 8.12
C VAL A 88 3.44 0.26 9.04
N PHE A 89 2.16 0.58 8.99
CA PHE A 89 1.12 -0.09 9.76
C PHE A 89 0.15 -0.75 8.80
N ILE A 90 -0.11 -2.03 8.98
CA ILE A 90 -1.03 -2.81 8.15
C ILE A 90 -2.20 -3.26 9.02
N ASN A 91 -3.41 -3.04 8.54
CA ASN A 91 -4.61 -3.46 9.26
C ASN A 91 -4.65 -5.00 9.33
N ASP A 92 -4.74 -5.53 10.54
CA ASP A 92 -4.79 -6.96 10.79
C ASP A 92 -6.18 -7.57 10.56
N GLN A 93 -7.22 -6.78 10.34
CA GLN A 93 -8.58 -7.26 10.11
C GLN A 93 -9.24 -6.47 8.98
N LEU A 94 -9.01 -6.95 7.75
CA LEU A 94 -9.51 -6.32 6.52
C LEU A 94 -10.85 -6.87 6.06
N LEU A 95 -11.14 -8.13 6.39
CA LEU A 95 -12.35 -8.82 5.99
C LEU A 95 -13.21 -9.09 7.22
N GLU A 96 -14.54 -8.96 7.07
CA GLU A 96 -15.49 -9.28 8.14
C GLU A 96 -15.57 -10.80 8.36
N GLU A 97 -15.47 -11.58 7.27
CA GLU A 97 -15.39 -13.03 7.29
C GLU A 97 -13.94 -13.51 7.20
N LYS A 98 -13.58 -14.48 8.06
CA LYS A 98 -12.24 -15.05 8.08
C LYS A 98 -12.02 -15.95 6.86
N HIS A 99 -11.31 -15.42 5.89
CA HIS A 99 -10.69 -16.18 4.81
C HIS A 99 -9.18 -16.00 4.90
N ASP A 100 -8.51 -16.81 5.74
CA ASP A 100 -7.11 -16.59 6.16
C ASP A 100 -6.15 -16.38 4.96
N GLY A 101 -6.32 -17.13 3.87
CA GLY A 101 -5.52 -16.96 2.66
C GLY A 101 -5.74 -15.63 1.92
N LEU A 102 -6.99 -15.16 1.84
CA LEU A 102 -7.30 -13.86 1.25
C LEU A 102 -6.81 -12.73 2.15
N GLU A 103 -6.99 -12.86 3.46
CA GLU A 103 -6.57 -11.85 4.41
C GLU A 103 -5.05 -11.62 4.38
N TRP A 104 -4.25 -12.69 4.36
CA TRP A 104 -2.80 -12.57 4.20
C TRP A 104 -2.39 -12.00 2.84
N MET A 105 -3.10 -12.32 1.75
CA MET A 105 -2.88 -11.70 0.45
C MET A 105 -3.09 -10.18 0.50
N TRP A 106 -4.15 -9.72 1.14
CA TRP A 106 -4.43 -8.30 1.30
C TRP A 106 -3.35 -7.61 2.13
N ARG A 107 -2.99 -8.18 3.30
CA ARG A 107 -1.90 -7.65 4.14
C ARG A 107 -0.58 -7.58 3.36
N TYR A 108 -0.27 -8.59 2.56
CA TYR A 108 0.91 -8.64 1.70
C TYR A 108 0.92 -7.54 0.64
N ASN A 109 -0.19 -7.36 -0.06
CA ASN A 109 -0.34 -6.29 -1.07
C ASN A 109 -0.23 -4.90 -0.43
N SER A 110 -0.92 -4.66 0.68
CA SER A 110 -0.86 -3.41 1.43
C SER A 110 0.55 -3.14 1.95
N LEU A 111 1.24 -4.15 2.49
CA LEU A 111 2.62 -3.99 2.93
C LEU A 111 3.52 -3.51 1.80
N HIS A 112 3.45 -4.15 0.63
CA HIS A 112 4.27 -3.72 -0.49
C HIS A 112 3.94 -2.28 -0.91
N HIS A 113 2.65 -1.92 -0.98
CA HIS A 113 2.21 -0.56 -1.30
C HIS A 113 2.80 0.47 -0.32
N GLU A 114 2.62 0.27 0.98
CA GLU A 114 3.11 1.20 2.01
C GLU A 114 4.65 1.28 2.06
N LEU A 115 5.34 0.17 1.78
CA LEU A 115 6.80 0.18 1.62
C LEU A 115 7.25 1.03 0.44
N MET A 116 6.42 1.16 -0.61
CA MET A 116 6.74 2.06 -1.72
C MET A 116 6.53 3.52 -1.33
N HIS A 117 5.54 3.84 -0.50
CA HIS A 117 5.45 5.18 0.12
C HIS A 117 6.67 5.49 0.99
N ALA A 118 7.12 4.53 1.81
CA ALA A 118 8.34 4.69 2.60
C ALA A 118 9.58 4.92 1.71
N LEU A 119 9.68 4.21 0.59
CA LEU A 119 10.75 4.36 -0.40
C LEU A 119 10.68 5.73 -1.09
N ASP A 120 9.48 6.19 -1.43
CA ASP A 120 9.24 7.49 -2.03
C ASP A 120 9.67 8.61 -1.09
N LEU A 121 9.27 8.55 0.18
CA LEU A 121 9.69 9.49 1.23
C LEU A 121 11.21 9.49 1.41
N SER A 122 11.83 8.31 1.50
CA SER A 122 13.30 8.18 1.63
C SER A 122 14.05 8.83 0.47
N LYS A 123 13.50 8.71 -0.74
CA LYS A 123 14.07 9.29 -1.97
C LYS A 123 13.62 10.71 -2.25
N GLN A 124 12.62 11.21 -1.53
CA GLN A 124 11.96 12.49 -1.77
C GLN A 124 11.53 12.67 -3.23
N LYS A 125 10.94 11.61 -3.82
CA LYS A 125 10.55 11.67 -5.23
C LYS A 125 9.27 12.48 -5.41
N ASN A 126 8.26 12.21 -4.60
CA ASN A 126 6.98 12.94 -4.58
C ASN A 126 6.72 13.63 -3.23
N PHE A 127 7.60 13.42 -2.25
CA PHE A 127 7.59 14.08 -0.95
C PHE A 127 8.67 15.15 -0.89
N ASN A 128 8.35 16.32 -0.34
CA ASN A 128 9.32 17.37 -0.02
C ASN A 128 9.31 17.63 1.48
N VAL A 129 10.36 17.20 2.17
CA VAL A 129 10.47 17.31 3.63
C VAL A 129 10.87 18.71 4.09
N THR A 130 11.38 19.55 3.19
CA THR A 130 11.76 20.94 3.52
C THR A 130 10.51 21.82 3.57
N THR A 131 9.61 21.66 2.61
CA THR A 131 8.35 22.42 2.53
C THR A 131 7.18 21.69 3.18
N MET A 132 7.37 20.45 3.62
CA MET A 132 6.31 19.56 4.11
C MET A 132 5.15 19.43 3.12
N THR A 133 5.48 19.27 1.84
CA THR A 133 4.51 19.10 0.76
C THR A 133 4.62 17.73 0.09
N ILE A 134 3.51 17.26 -0.47
CA ILE A 134 3.44 16.01 -1.25
C ILE A 134 2.68 16.28 -2.56
N ASP A 135 3.10 15.64 -3.64
CA ASP A 135 2.22 15.38 -4.80
C ASP A 135 1.50 14.06 -4.53
N LEU A 136 0.29 14.14 -3.97
CA LEU A 136 -0.44 12.95 -3.53
C LEU A 136 -0.73 12.02 -4.69
N VAL A 137 -1.13 12.58 -5.83
CA VAL A 137 -1.48 11.80 -7.02
C VAL A 137 -0.27 11.03 -7.53
N ALA A 138 0.90 11.66 -7.58
CA ALA A 138 2.13 11.01 -8.03
C ALA A 138 2.68 10.00 -7.01
N ALA A 139 2.50 10.26 -5.70
CA ALA A 139 2.90 9.33 -4.63
C ALA A 139 2.07 8.03 -4.68
N GLU A 140 0.75 8.15 -4.72
CA GLU A 140 -0.17 7.00 -4.84
C GLU A 140 0.09 6.21 -6.14
N ALA A 141 0.19 6.91 -7.27
CA ALA A 141 0.48 6.27 -8.55
C ALA A 141 1.86 5.58 -8.55
N PHE A 142 2.85 6.13 -7.84
CA PHE A 142 4.15 5.51 -7.66
C PHE A 142 4.05 4.19 -6.89
N ALA A 143 3.35 4.19 -5.75
CA ALA A 143 3.17 3.02 -4.91
C ALA A 143 2.40 1.91 -5.65
N ASP A 144 1.29 2.25 -6.31
CA ASP A 144 0.51 1.30 -7.11
C ASP A 144 1.31 0.72 -8.27
N THR A 145 1.98 1.58 -9.05
CA THR A 145 2.79 1.13 -10.20
C THR A 145 3.88 0.16 -9.76
N LYS A 146 4.54 0.45 -8.64
CA LYS A 146 5.61 -0.41 -8.11
C LYS A 146 5.05 -1.73 -7.60
N THR A 147 3.90 -1.72 -6.94
CA THR A 147 3.23 -2.92 -6.44
C THR A 147 2.75 -3.81 -7.59
N ILE A 148 2.10 -3.24 -8.60
CA ILE A 148 1.71 -3.97 -9.81
C ILE A 148 2.92 -4.62 -10.49
N LYS A 149 4.02 -3.88 -10.66
CA LYS A 149 5.25 -4.42 -11.28
C LYS A 149 5.88 -5.53 -10.44
N HIS A 150 5.87 -5.40 -9.12
CA HIS A 150 6.35 -6.43 -8.21
C HIS A 150 5.55 -7.72 -8.35
N LEU A 151 4.22 -7.64 -8.28
CA LEU A 151 3.32 -8.79 -8.44
C LEU A 151 3.47 -9.44 -9.83
N HIS A 152 3.54 -8.64 -10.89
CA HIS A 152 3.72 -9.12 -12.26
C HIS A 152 5.08 -9.75 -12.53
N SER A 153 6.12 -9.40 -11.76
CA SER A 153 7.48 -9.93 -11.99
C SER A 153 7.62 -11.41 -11.62
N SER A 154 6.67 -11.96 -10.87
CA SER A 154 6.71 -13.34 -10.39
C SER A 154 6.00 -14.30 -11.33
N LYS A 155 6.60 -15.47 -11.56
CA LYS A 155 5.94 -16.58 -12.28
C LYS A 155 4.99 -17.39 -11.38
N ASN A 156 4.97 -17.12 -10.08
CA ASN A 156 4.17 -17.85 -9.11
C ASN A 156 2.67 -17.55 -9.30
N ALA A 157 1.83 -18.58 -9.27
CA ALA A 157 0.39 -18.47 -9.45
C ALA A 157 -0.29 -17.63 -8.35
N TYR A 158 0.17 -17.70 -7.10
CA TYR A 158 -0.33 -16.86 -6.00
C TYR A 158 -0.02 -15.39 -6.21
N HIS A 159 1.17 -15.03 -6.72
CA HIS A 159 1.46 -13.63 -7.07
C HIS A 159 0.59 -13.13 -8.22
N ASN A 160 0.32 -13.98 -9.21
CA ASN A 160 -0.59 -13.65 -10.29
C ASN A 160 -2.04 -13.49 -9.80
N PHE A 161 -2.47 -14.29 -8.82
CA PHE A 161 -3.77 -14.13 -8.17
C PHE A 161 -3.85 -12.81 -7.39
N ALA A 162 -2.79 -12.47 -6.65
CA ALA A 162 -2.68 -11.18 -5.99
C ALA A 162 -2.67 -10.01 -6.99
N LEU A 163 -1.99 -10.15 -8.14
CA LEU A 163 -2.02 -9.16 -9.23
C LEU A 163 -3.43 -8.95 -9.77
N TRP A 164 -4.17 -10.03 -10.02
CA TRP A 164 -5.55 -9.95 -10.48
C TRP A 164 -6.41 -9.14 -9.51
N GLN A 165 -6.37 -9.50 -8.22
CA GLN A 165 -7.14 -8.79 -7.20
C GLN A 165 -6.75 -7.32 -7.11
N TYR A 166 -5.44 -7.03 -7.12
CA TYR A 166 -4.91 -5.67 -7.04
C TYR A 166 -5.32 -4.84 -8.27
N ALA A 167 -5.20 -5.41 -9.47
CA ALA A 167 -5.59 -4.75 -10.71
C ALA A 167 -7.09 -4.47 -10.76
N LYS A 168 -7.95 -5.40 -10.28
CA LYS A 168 -9.39 -5.17 -10.15
C LYS A 168 -9.69 -3.96 -9.25
N ASN A 169 -9.00 -3.83 -8.12
CA ASN A 169 -9.17 -2.68 -7.23
C ASN A 169 -8.73 -1.38 -7.92
N VAL A 170 -7.56 -1.37 -8.58
CA VAL A 170 -7.07 -0.18 -9.29
C VAL A 170 -8.02 0.25 -10.42
N VAL A 171 -8.58 -0.70 -11.18
CA VAL A 171 -9.55 -0.41 -12.24
C VAL A 171 -10.87 0.09 -11.67
N SER A 172 -11.35 -0.46 -10.54
CA SER A 172 -12.62 -0.05 -9.95
C SER A 172 -12.56 1.38 -9.36
N VAL A 173 -11.42 1.77 -8.77
CA VAL A 173 -11.28 3.10 -8.14
C VAL A 173 -11.31 4.27 -9.12
N ARG A 174 -11.12 4.03 -10.44
CA ARG A 174 -11.15 5.09 -11.46
C ARG A 174 -12.44 5.93 -11.44
N ASN A 175 -13.54 5.35 -11.00
CA ASN A 175 -14.87 5.97 -10.95
C ASN A 175 -15.18 6.67 -9.61
N HIS A 176 -14.26 6.65 -8.63
CA HIS A 176 -14.51 7.11 -7.26
C HIS A 176 -14.07 8.58 -7.03
N GLY A 177 -14.26 9.43 -8.04
CA GLY A 177 -14.02 10.87 -7.97
C GLY A 177 -12.67 11.35 -8.55
N PRO A 178 -12.48 12.68 -8.64
CA PRO A 178 -11.43 13.28 -9.48
C PRO A 178 -10.00 12.89 -9.09
N ILE A 179 -9.69 12.76 -7.79
CA ILE A 179 -8.35 12.37 -7.34
C ILE A 179 -8.05 10.93 -7.76
N ARG A 180 -9.00 10.00 -7.55
CA ARG A 180 -8.83 8.59 -7.90
C ARG A 180 -8.72 8.39 -9.42
N SER A 181 -9.46 9.17 -10.21
CA SER A 181 -9.30 9.18 -11.67
C SER A 181 -7.91 9.67 -12.09
N LYS A 182 -7.39 10.75 -11.49
CA LYS A 182 -6.03 11.24 -11.77
C LYS A 182 -4.94 10.22 -11.39
N ILE A 183 -5.10 9.52 -10.26
CA ILE A 183 -4.19 8.44 -9.84
C ILE A 183 -4.20 7.33 -10.91
N PHE A 184 -5.38 6.86 -11.30
CA PHE A 184 -5.55 5.86 -12.35
C PHE A 184 -4.87 6.29 -13.66
N ASP A 185 -5.10 7.52 -14.11
CA ASP A 185 -4.48 8.06 -15.32
C ASP A 185 -2.95 8.07 -15.24
N ASN A 186 -2.37 8.39 -14.07
CA ASN A 186 -0.93 8.34 -13.88
C ASN A 186 -0.37 6.91 -13.87
N ILE A 187 -1.10 5.93 -13.30
CA ILE A 187 -0.70 4.52 -13.36
C ILE A 187 -0.73 4.03 -14.81
N THR A 188 -1.79 4.34 -15.58
CA THR A 188 -1.94 3.87 -16.96
C THR A 188 -0.88 4.40 -17.91
N LYS A 189 -0.33 5.60 -17.66
CA LYS A 189 0.84 6.12 -18.41
C LYS A 189 2.07 5.21 -18.29
N THR A 190 2.22 4.49 -17.17
CA THR A 190 3.41 3.66 -16.92
C THR A 190 3.17 2.17 -17.17
N VAL A 191 1.99 1.66 -16.79
CA VAL A 191 1.64 0.23 -16.88
C VAL A 191 0.90 -0.10 -18.18
N GLY A 192 0.21 0.88 -18.77
CA GLY A 192 -0.68 0.71 -19.90
C GLY A 192 -2.09 0.28 -19.48
N ALA A 193 -3.11 1.01 -19.91
CA ALA A 193 -4.52 0.71 -19.59
C ALA A 193 -4.94 -0.70 -20.02
N LYS A 194 -4.55 -1.13 -21.23
CA LYS A 194 -4.87 -2.47 -21.76
C LYS A 194 -4.32 -3.59 -20.87
N ASN A 195 -3.13 -3.41 -20.29
CA ASN A 195 -2.52 -4.41 -19.41
C ASN A 195 -3.29 -4.51 -18.10
N LEU A 196 -3.62 -3.36 -17.48
CA LEU A 196 -4.44 -3.31 -16.26
C LEU A 196 -5.81 -3.95 -16.46
N GLU A 197 -6.49 -3.61 -17.56
CA GLU A 197 -7.79 -4.18 -17.90
C GLU A 197 -7.71 -5.69 -18.14
N TYR A 198 -6.66 -6.18 -18.81
CA TYR A 198 -6.45 -7.61 -18.99
C TYR A 198 -6.20 -8.32 -17.65
N TRP A 199 -5.29 -7.81 -16.81
CA TRP A 199 -5.02 -8.41 -15.49
C TRP A 199 -6.23 -8.36 -14.56
N ALA A 200 -7.12 -7.38 -14.72
CA ALA A 200 -8.37 -7.29 -13.95
C ALA A 200 -9.51 -8.18 -14.51
N SER A 201 -9.34 -8.80 -15.68
CA SER A 201 -10.40 -9.54 -16.37
C SER A 201 -10.64 -10.95 -15.82
N ASP A 202 -11.85 -11.47 -16.03
CA ASP A 202 -12.21 -12.85 -15.67
C ASP A 202 -11.38 -13.87 -16.46
N LYS A 203 -11.02 -13.56 -17.70
CA LYS A 203 -10.12 -14.40 -18.51
C LYS A 203 -8.78 -14.60 -17.80
N TYR A 204 -8.16 -13.53 -17.31
CA TYR A 204 -6.89 -13.64 -16.59
C TYR A 204 -7.05 -14.43 -15.29
N TYR A 205 -8.15 -14.22 -14.57
CA TYR A 205 -8.47 -15.00 -13.36
C TYR A 205 -8.56 -16.49 -13.64
N GLU A 206 -9.31 -16.90 -14.66
CA GLU A 206 -9.44 -18.30 -15.07
C GLU A 206 -8.07 -18.91 -15.44
N ASP A 207 -7.23 -18.15 -16.13
CA ASP A 207 -5.87 -18.59 -16.49
C ASP A 207 -4.94 -18.70 -15.27
N VAL A 208 -5.17 -17.90 -14.22
CA VAL A 208 -4.47 -18.03 -12.94
C VAL A 208 -4.96 -19.25 -12.14
N LEU A 209 -6.27 -19.46 -12.06
CA LEU A 209 -6.85 -20.58 -11.32
C LEU A 209 -6.34 -21.94 -11.80
N LYS A 210 -6.19 -22.11 -13.12
CA LYS A 210 -5.61 -23.34 -13.73
C LYS A 210 -4.16 -23.62 -13.32
N ARG A 211 -3.48 -22.66 -12.67
CA ARG A 211 -2.09 -22.76 -12.22
C ARG A 211 -1.97 -22.83 -10.69
N LEU A 212 -3.09 -22.72 -9.96
CA LEU A 212 -3.17 -22.85 -8.52
C LEU A 212 -3.53 -24.31 -8.18
N ASP A 213 -2.61 -25.23 -8.46
CA ASP A 213 -2.68 -26.63 -8.02
C ASP A 213 -1.79 -26.85 -6.77
#